data_AF-A0A0C1MQJ6-F1
#
_entry.id   AF-A0A0C1MQJ6-F1
#
_cell.length_a   1.000
_cell.length_b   1.000
_cell.length_c   1.000
_cell.angle_alpha   90.00
_cell.angle_beta   90.00
_cell.angle_gamma   90.00
#
_symmetry.space_group_name_H-M   'P 1'
#
loop_
_entity.id
_entity.type
_entity.pdbx_description
1 polymer ?
#
loop_
_entity_poly.entity_id
_entity_poly.type
_entity_poly.pdbx_seq_one_letter_code
_entity_poly.pdbx_strand_id
1 'polypeptide(L)'
;MISALIELKENEKTCLWLLCCIFFFDPAVSMYFLFAEIGGALFIMLAIPPAVVGFAARFVGRSYKLKHRLPVGCLGALVHLVGCYLLSFNPFIYLMAPVAFVISASVAKVKLERVHIWALDQEELGKINTNKPLN
;
A
#
# COMPACT_ATOMS: atom_id res chain seq x y z
N MET A 1 21.44 14.48 8.15
CA MET A 1 21.38 13.08 7.69
C MET A 1 20.90 12.13 8.78
N ILE A 2 21.52 12.10 9.96
CA ILE A 2 21.04 11.28 11.09
C ILE A 2 19.61 11.64 11.50
N SER A 3 19.30 12.94 11.65
CA SER A 3 17.94 13.41 11.96
C SER A 3 16.89 12.98 10.92
N ALA A 4 17.24 12.96 9.61
CA ALA A 4 16.35 12.48 8.56
C ALA A 4 16.12 10.95 8.60
N LEU A 5 17.12 10.16 9.05
CA LEU A 5 16.96 8.73 9.30
C LEU A 5 16.07 8.45 10.52
N ILE A 6 16.21 9.24 11.58
CA ILE A 6 15.38 9.12 12.78
C ILE A 6 13.92 9.44 12.42
N GLU A 7 13.68 10.53 11.70
CA GLU A 7 12.34 10.90 11.22
C GLU A 7 11.72 9.80 10.34
N LEU A 8 12.52 9.14 9.49
CA LEU A 8 12.05 8.00 8.69
C LEU A 8 11.65 6.82 9.56
N LYS A 9 12.49 6.42 10.53
CA LYS A 9 12.21 5.27 11.41
C LYS A 9 11.01 5.52 12.33
N GLU A 10 10.87 6.74 12.84
CA GLU A 10 9.73 7.13 13.67
C GLU A 10 8.40 7.12 12.90
N ASN A 11 8.45 7.44 11.60
CA ASN A 11 7.29 7.40 10.71
C ASN A 11 7.08 6.03 10.02
N GLU A 12 8.01 5.08 10.16
CA GLU A 12 7.92 3.71 9.62
C GLU A 12 7.07 2.81 10.53
N LYS A 13 5.80 3.18 10.73
CA LYS A 13 4.87 2.44 11.58
C LYS A 13 4.31 1.20 10.88
N THR A 14 5.15 0.19 10.69
CA THR A 14 4.85 -0.98 9.85
C THR A 14 3.62 -1.76 10.30
N CYS A 15 3.45 -1.97 11.60
CA CYS A 15 2.29 -2.69 12.15
C CYS A 15 0.99 -1.87 12.01
N LEU A 16 1.11 -0.55 12.15
CA LEU A 16 -0.03 0.36 12.17
C LEU A 16 -0.67 0.50 10.79
N TRP A 17 0.14 0.61 9.72
CA TRP A 17 -0.42 0.68 8.36
C TRP A 17 -1.10 -0.64 7.97
N LEU A 18 -0.61 -1.79 8.43
CA LEU A 18 -1.19 -3.10 8.11
C LEU A 18 -2.57 -3.27 8.75
N LEU A 19 -2.72 -2.86 10.00
CA LEU A 19 -4.03 -2.80 10.67
C LEU A 19 -4.99 -1.87 9.93
N CYS A 20 -4.51 -0.70 9.48
CA CYS A 20 -5.34 0.23 8.71
C CYS A 20 -5.83 -0.40 7.39
N CYS A 21 -4.98 -1.09 6.65
CA CYS A 21 -5.41 -1.79 5.43
C CYS A 21 -6.47 -2.86 5.70
N ILE A 22 -6.43 -3.54 6.85
CA ILE A 22 -7.47 -4.52 7.24
C ILE A 22 -8.79 -3.81 7.55
N PHE A 23 -8.77 -2.69 8.29
CA PHE A 23 -10.00 -1.91 8.52
C PHE A 23 -10.59 -1.33 7.23
N PHE A 24 -9.74 -0.96 6.27
CA PHE A 24 -10.16 -0.46 4.96
C PHE A 24 -10.51 -1.57 3.95
N PHE A 25 -10.34 -2.85 4.31
CA PHE A 25 -10.73 -3.97 3.49
C PHE A 25 -12.24 -3.97 3.24
N ASP A 26 -13.03 -3.82 4.31
CA ASP A 26 -14.49 -3.83 4.26
C ASP A 26 -15.08 -2.69 3.41
N PRO A 27 -14.71 -1.41 3.59
CA PRO A 27 -15.19 -0.34 2.71
C PRO A 27 -14.67 -0.46 1.27
N ALA A 28 -13.50 -1.06 1.05
CA ALA A 28 -13.04 -1.34 -0.31
C ALA A 28 -13.89 -2.43 -0.97
N VAL A 29 -14.29 -3.47 -0.25
CA VAL A 29 -15.21 -4.48 -0.75
C VAL A 29 -16.61 -3.89 -1.00
N SER A 30 -17.13 -3.04 -0.11
CA SER A 30 -18.45 -2.43 -0.27
C SER A 30 -18.54 -1.53 -1.51
N MET A 31 -17.45 -0.89 -1.92
CA MET A 31 -17.38 -0.13 -3.17
C MET A 31 -17.72 -0.95 -4.41
N TYR A 32 -17.44 -2.26 -4.41
CA TYR A 32 -17.83 -3.13 -5.53
C TYR A 32 -19.36 -3.19 -5.69
N PHE A 33 -20.13 -3.24 -4.61
CA PHE A 33 -21.59 -3.23 -4.72
C PHE A 33 -22.11 -1.89 -5.26
N LEU A 34 -21.54 -0.78 -4.79
CA LEU A 34 -21.90 0.55 -5.27
C LEU A 34 -21.59 0.73 -6.77
N PHE A 35 -20.45 0.24 -7.25
CA PHE A 35 -20.13 0.29 -8.68
C PHE A 35 -20.99 -0.65 -9.53
N ALA A 36 -21.42 -1.79 -8.97
CA ALA A 36 -22.35 -2.70 -9.63
C ALA A 36 -23.70 -2.03 -9.90
N GLU A 37 -24.23 -1.28 -8.93
CA GLU A 37 -25.52 -0.58 -9.05
C GLU A 37 -25.48 0.60 -10.04
N ILE A 38 -24.36 1.32 -10.09
CA ILE A 38 -24.21 2.50 -10.97
C ILE A 38 -23.96 2.09 -12.44
N GLY A 39 -23.77 0.80 -12.72
CA GLY A 39 -23.34 0.34 -14.04
C GLY A 39 -21.94 0.84 -14.39
N GLY A 40 -21.08 1.00 -13.38
CA GLY A 40 -19.74 1.53 -13.53
C GLY A 40 -18.93 0.74 -14.55
N ALA A 41 -18.09 1.43 -15.33
CA ALA A 41 -17.20 0.76 -16.28
C ALA A 41 -16.33 -0.25 -15.53
N LEU A 42 -16.30 -1.51 -16.00
CA LEU A 42 -15.56 -2.62 -15.40
C LEU A 42 -14.14 -2.23 -14.99
N PHE A 43 -13.43 -1.42 -15.78
CA PHE A 43 -12.08 -0.95 -15.48
C PHE A 43 -11.98 -0.06 -14.22
N ILE A 44 -12.95 0.82 -13.99
CA ILE A 44 -12.99 1.70 -12.81
C ILE A 44 -13.26 0.86 -11.56
N MET A 45 -14.18 -0.08 -11.70
CA MET A 45 -14.57 -1.02 -10.66
C MET A 45 -13.43 -1.97 -10.26
N LEU A 46 -12.52 -2.26 -11.19
CA LEU A 46 -11.33 -3.08 -10.97
C LEU A 46 -10.18 -2.33 -10.30
N ALA A 47 -10.04 -1.03 -10.57
CA ALA A 47 -8.88 -0.26 -10.14
C ALA A 47 -9.10 0.48 -8.82
N ILE A 48 -10.30 1.01 -8.57
CA ILE A 48 -10.56 1.86 -7.40
C ILE A 48 -10.46 1.08 -6.08
N PRO A 49 -11.15 -0.07 -5.91
CA PRO A 49 -11.12 -0.75 -4.62
C PRO A 49 -9.72 -1.18 -4.16
N PRO A 50 -8.87 -1.79 -5.02
CA PRO A 50 -7.48 -2.07 -4.64
C PRO A 50 -6.66 -0.79 -4.38
N ALA A 51 -6.93 0.30 -5.11
CA ALA A 51 -6.28 1.58 -4.89
C ALA A 51 -6.63 2.19 -3.53
N VAL A 52 -7.87 2.03 -3.04
CA VAL A 52 -8.29 2.52 -1.72
C VAL A 52 -7.51 1.82 -0.60
N VAL A 53 -7.27 0.50 -0.70
CA VAL A 53 -6.42 -0.23 0.24
C VAL A 53 -4.99 0.32 0.23
N GLY A 54 -4.43 0.53 -0.96
CA GLY A 54 -3.11 1.15 -1.12
C GLY A 54 -3.04 2.57 -0.55
N PHE A 55 -4.11 3.34 -0.69
CA PHE A 55 -4.22 4.70 -0.19
C PHE A 55 -4.37 4.74 1.34
N ALA A 56 -5.15 3.83 1.91
CA ALA A 56 -5.29 3.66 3.37
C ALA A 56 -3.93 3.41 4.04
N ALA A 57 -3.07 2.59 3.41
CA ALA A 57 -1.72 2.34 3.88
C ALA A 57 -0.89 3.63 4.07
N ARG A 58 -1.13 4.67 3.23
CA ARG A 58 -0.39 5.94 3.30
C ARG A 58 -0.75 6.81 4.51
N PHE A 59 -1.98 6.71 5.02
CA PHE A 59 -2.44 7.61 6.09
C PHE A 59 -1.84 7.27 7.45
N VAL A 60 -1.50 5.99 7.66
CA VAL A 60 -1.16 5.50 8.99
C VAL A 60 0.34 5.18 9.13
N GLY A 61 1.05 4.94 8.03
CA GLY A 61 2.51 4.76 8.05
C GLY A 61 3.16 5.03 6.70
N ARG A 62 4.44 5.43 6.70
CA ARG A 62 5.19 5.63 5.46
C ARG A 62 5.87 4.32 5.03
N SER A 63 5.28 3.61 4.06
CA SER A 63 5.90 2.43 3.45
C SER A 63 6.83 2.81 2.29
N TYR A 64 8.11 3.00 2.60
CA TYR A 64 9.11 3.42 1.62
C TYR A 64 9.98 2.28 1.05
N LYS A 65 10.12 1.15 1.76
CA LYS A 65 10.79 -0.05 1.23
C LYS A 65 9.80 -0.96 0.51
N LEU A 66 10.27 -1.66 -0.53
CA LEU A 66 9.44 -2.60 -1.29
C LEU A 66 8.87 -3.72 -0.39
N LYS A 67 9.67 -4.20 0.56
CA LYS A 67 9.28 -5.26 1.52
C LYS A 67 8.00 -4.92 2.29
N HIS A 68 7.77 -3.65 2.63
CA HIS A 68 6.58 -3.19 3.35
C HIS A 68 5.38 -2.95 2.42
N ARG A 69 5.59 -2.88 1.10
CA ARG A 69 4.52 -2.67 0.11
C ARG A 69 3.94 -3.98 -0.42
N LEU A 70 4.73 -5.05 -0.45
CA LEU A 70 4.28 -6.39 -0.85
C LEU A 70 2.99 -6.83 -0.12
N PRO A 71 2.92 -6.77 1.22
CA PRO A 71 1.69 -7.13 1.94
C PRO A 71 0.48 -6.23 1.60
N VAL A 72 0.67 -4.94 1.31
CA VAL A 72 -0.41 -4.04 0.85
C VAL A 72 -0.94 -4.49 -0.51
N GLY A 73 -0.03 -4.88 -1.42
CA GLY A 73 -0.38 -5.46 -2.71
C GLY A 73 -1.21 -6.73 -2.54
N CYS A 74 -0.81 -7.64 -1.65
CA CYS A 74 -1.54 -8.88 -1.38
C CYS A 74 -2.97 -8.59 -0.87
N LEU A 75 -3.13 -7.64 0.05
CA LEU A 75 -4.45 -7.22 0.53
C LEU A 75 -5.31 -6.62 -0.58
N GLY A 76 -4.74 -5.80 -1.46
CA GLY A 76 -5.45 -5.26 -2.62
C GLY A 76 -5.90 -6.35 -3.61
N ALA A 77 -5.06 -7.37 -3.84
CA ALA A 77 -5.42 -8.51 -4.66
C ALA A 77 -6.52 -9.38 -4.01
N LEU A 78 -6.47 -9.56 -2.69
CA LEU A 78 -7.52 -10.27 -1.94
C LEU A 78 -8.85 -9.53 -2.01
N VAL A 79 -8.86 -8.20 -1.82
CA VAL A 79 -10.07 -7.37 -1.99
C VAL A 79 -10.65 -7.58 -3.39
N HIS A 80 -9.80 -7.63 -4.41
CA HIS A 80 -10.24 -7.87 -5.78
C HIS A 80 -10.86 -9.27 -5.97
N LEU A 81 -10.22 -10.31 -5.47
CA LEU A 81 -10.74 -11.68 -5.56
C LEU A 81 -12.08 -11.83 -4.82
N VAL A 82 -12.20 -11.23 -3.64
CA VAL A 82 -13.43 -11.23 -2.84
C VAL A 82 -14.53 -10.45 -3.55
N GLY A 83 -14.23 -9.27 -4.10
CA GLY A 83 -15.19 -8.48 -4.89
C GLY A 83 -15.69 -9.24 -6.12
N CYS A 84 -14.79 -9.92 -6.84
CA CYS A 84 -15.14 -10.77 -7.97
C CYS A 84 -16.03 -11.95 -7.59
N TYR A 85 -15.75 -12.58 -6.44
CA TYR A 85 -16.55 -13.69 -5.91
C TYR A 85 -17.95 -13.22 -5.53
N LEU A 86 -18.06 -12.12 -4.78
CA LEU A 86 -19.34 -11.59 -4.31
C LEU A 86 -20.26 -11.15 -5.46
N LEU A 87 -19.69 -10.58 -6.52
CA LEU A 87 -20.45 -10.12 -7.70
C LEU A 87 -20.60 -11.17 -8.80
N SER A 88 -20.11 -12.39 -8.57
CA SER A 88 -20.15 -13.48 -9.57
C SER A 88 -19.62 -13.07 -10.94
N PHE A 89 -18.49 -12.33 -10.95
CA PHE A 89 -17.88 -11.89 -12.21
C PHE A 89 -17.31 -13.05 -13.04
N ASN A 90 -17.07 -12.79 -14.32
CA ASN A 90 -16.49 -13.77 -15.22
C ASN A 90 -15.08 -14.21 -14.74
N PRO A 91 -14.72 -15.51 -14.83
CA PRO A 91 -13.39 -16.03 -14.50
C PRO A 91 -12.21 -15.25 -15.07
N PHE A 92 -12.33 -14.66 -16.27
CA PHE A 92 -11.25 -13.84 -16.85
C PHE A 92 -10.89 -12.62 -16.00
N ILE A 93 -11.84 -12.08 -15.23
CA ILE A 93 -11.62 -10.91 -14.40
C ILE A 93 -10.75 -11.28 -13.18
N TYR A 94 -10.84 -12.51 -12.67
CA TYR A 94 -9.99 -12.98 -11.57
C TYR A 94 -8.51 -12.99 -11.94
N LEU A 95 -8.18 -13.16 -13.23
CA LEU A 95 -6.81 -13.10 -13.74
C LEU A 95 -6.20 -11.68 -13.64
N MET A 96 -7.00 -10.66 -13.33
CA MET A 96 -6.53 -9.29 -13.06
C MET A 96 -6.05 -9.09 -11.63
N ALA A 97 -6.07 -10.11 -10.77
CA ALA A 97 -5.50 -10.04 -9.42
C ALA A 97 -4.03 -9.52 -9.36
N PRO A 98 -3.10 -9.91 -10.29
CA PRO A 98 -1.77 -9.33 -10.32
C PRO A 98 -1.77 -7.83 -10.65
N VAL A 99 -2.74 -7.36 -11.46
CA VAL A 99 -2.90 -5.93 -11.76
C VAL A 99 -3.38 -5.19 -10.52
N ALA A 100 -4.38 -5.73 -9.80
CA ALA A 100 -4.86 -5.20 -8.53
C ALA A 100 -3.74 -5.11 -7.47
N PHE A 101 -2.87 -6.13 -7.42
CA PHE A 101 -1.68 -6.13 -6.59
C PHE A 101 -0.76 -4.94 -6.91
N VAL A 102 -0.45 -4.76 -8.20
CA VAL A 102 0.45 -3.68 -8.65
C VAL A 102 -0.15 -2.31 -8.38
N ILE A 103 -1.46 -2.13 -8.59
CA ILE A 103 -2.16 -0.88 -8.29
C ILE A 103 -2.05 -0.57 -6.80
N SER A 104 -2.46 -1.49 -5.93
CA SER A 104 -2.42 -1.30 -4.48
C SER A 104 -0.99 -1.03 -3.98
N ALA A 105 -0.01 -1.82 -4.41
CA ALA A 105 1.40 -1.65 -4.02
C ALA A 105 2.01 -0.33 -4.54
N SER A 106 1.60 0.12 -5.73
CA SER A 106 2.05 1.39 -6.32
C SER A 106 1.41 2.59 -5.62
N VAL A 107 0.11 2.50 -5.32
CA VAL A 107 -0.59 3.53 -4.55
C VAL A 107 -0.10 3.57 -3.11
N ALA A 108 0.37 2.48 -2.52
CA ALA A 108 0.98 2.50 -1.19
C ALA A 108 2.32 3.27 -1.11
N LYS A 109 2.95 3.58 -2.26
CA LYS A 109 4.26 4.26 -2.30
C LYS A 109 4.11 5.72 -1.84
N VAL A 110 4.82 6.09 -0.79
CA VAL A 110 5.05 7.49 -0.39
C VAL A 110 6.30 8.01 -1.10
N LYS A 111 6.24 9.24 -1.66
CA LYS A 111 7.42 9.90 -2.25
C LYS A 111 8.34 10.36 -1.12
N LEU A 112 9.59 9.90 -1.15
CA LEU A 112 10.66 10.38 -0.28
C LEU A 112 11.28 11.64 -0.88
N GLU A 113 11.68 12.58 -0.02
CA GLU A 113 12.51 13.72 -0.44
C GLU A 113 13.95 13.26 -0.74
N ARG A 114 14.68 14.07 -1.53
CA ARG A 114 16.07 13.78 -1.91
C ARG A 114 16.98 13.56 -0.69
N VAL A 115 16.76 14.32 0.39
CA VAL A 115 17.54 14.22 1.64
C VAL A 115 17.33 12.87 2.33
N HIS A 116 16.10 12.35 2.32
CA HIS A 116 15.76 11.03 2.86
C HIS A 116 16.42 9.89 2.08
N ILE A 117 16.45 10.01 0.75
CA ILE A 117 17.08 9.02 -0.14
C ILE A 117 18.59 8.94 0.12
N TRP A 118 19.26 10.09 0.21
CA TRP A 118 20.69 10.15 0.53
C TRP A 118 21.00 9.60 1.92
N ALA A 119 20.11 9.80 2.89
CA ALA A 119 20.30 9.30 4.24
C ALA A 119 20.20 7.75 4.29
N LEU A 120 19.28 7.15 3.53
CA LEU A 120 19.17 5.69 3.37
C LEU A 120 20.38 5.09 2.66
N ASP A 121 20.85 5.73 1.57
CA ASP A 121 22.03 5.28 0.81
C ASP A 121 23.29 5.25 1.70
N GLN A 122 23.47 6.24 2.56
CA GLN A 122 24.60 6.27 3.50
C GLN A 122 24.47 5.28 4.67
N GLU A 123 23.24 4.91 5.07
CA GLU A 123 23.00 3.81 6.01
C GLU A 123 23.36 2.46 5.36
N GLU A 124 22.96 2.21 4.11
CA GLU A 124 23.28 0.99 3.36
C GLU A 124 24.79 0.84 3.08
N LEU A 125 25.49 1.95 2.83
CA LEU A 125 26.94 1.98 2.64
C LEU A 125 27.73 1.84 3.96
N GLY A 126 27.06 1.72 5.12
CA GLY A 126 27.70 1.57 6.42
C GLY A 126 28.46 2.81 6.91
N LYS A 127 28.30 3.96 6.23
CA LYS A 127 28.99 5.22 6.56
C LYS A 127 28.36 5.96 7.74
N ILE A 128 27.11 5.65 8.08
CA ILE A 128 26.39 6.20 9.23
C ILE A 128 26.08 5.08 10.22
N ASN A 129 26.74 5.09 11.38
CA ASN A 129 26.45 4.17 12.48
C ASN A 129 25.33 4.76 13.36
N THR A 130 24.13 4.19 13.27
CA THR A 130 22.94 4.64 14.02
C THR A 130 22.94 4.21 15.49
N ASN A 131 23.95 3.45 15.96
CA ASN A 131 24.09 3.04 17.36
C ASN A 131 24.83 4.06 18.25
N LYS A 132 25.18 5.25 17.74
CA LYS A 132 25.80 6.29 18.57
C LYS A 132 24.72 7.21 19.13
N PRO A 133 24.47 7.21 20.46
CA PRO A 133 23.67 8.26 21.07
C PRO A 133 24.43 9.58 20.89
N LEU A 134 23.74 10.59 20.35
CA LEU A 134 24.22 11.97 20.35
C LEU A 134 24.02 12.49 21.78
N ASN A 135 25.11 12.56 22.54
CA ASN A 135 25.20 13.50 23.68
C ASN A 135 25.21 14.94 23.16
#